data_AF-A0A0C9YDB9-F1
#
_entry.id   AF-A0A0C9YDB9-F1
#
_cell.length_a   1.000
_cell.length_b   1.000
_cell.length_c   1.000
_cell.angle_alpha   90.00
_cell.angle_beta   90.00
_cell.angle_gamma   90.00
#
_symmetry.space_group_name_H-M   'P 1'
#
loop_
_entity.id
_entity.type
_entity.pdbx_description
1 polymer ?
#
loop_
_entity_poly.entity_id
_entity_poly.type
_entity_poly.pdbx_seq_one_letter_code
_entity_poly.pdbx_strand_id
1 'polypeptide(L)'
;GTLEFMACEAEAQKYLFGPVTVKAPGEDRNWCPFKFNPLHDMESLWWTATWTLYYHVDQEGSQPSSEQITQFHELFPRRLDRVSRFHAFRTALDYEVLPASFQRAGYGVALMHAAIVAAYKESEMTEPPDYKNPLEKLHSVFTECLASAFAVSKNIEIFSPNAKRQREDPPSDTRDPKQPKV
;
A
#
# COMPACT_ATOMS: atom_id res chain seq x y z
N GLY A 1 6.84 10.33 -9.61
CA GLY A 1 6.02 9.16 -9.23
C GLY A 1 4.59 9.61 -9.02
N THR A 2 3.64 8.71 -9.23
CA THR A 2 2.25 8.91 -8.80
C THR A 2 2.25 9.08 -7.28
N LEU A 3 1.61 10.14 -6.77
CA LEU A 3 1.66 10.52 -5.35
C LEU A 3 1.23 9.37 -4.42
N GLU A 4 0.28 8.54 -4.86
CA GLU A 4 -0.24 7.39 -4.10
C GLU A 4 0.79 6.25 -3.90
N PHE A 5 1.86 6.22 -4.70
CA PHE A 5 2.89 5.16 -4.66
C PHE A 5 4.26 5.68 -4.26
N MET A 6 4.38 6.95 -3.88
CA MET A 6 5.64 7.52 -3.41
C MET A 6 5.97 6.99 -2.02
N ALA A 7 7.24 6.68 -1.76
CA ALA A 7 7.70 6.31 -0.43
C ALA A 7 7.51 7.44 0.60
N CYS A 8 7.24 7.09 1.86
CA CYS A 8 6.91 8.06 2.92
C CYS A 8 8.05 9.05 3.18
N GLU A 9 9.30 8.58 3.17
CA GLU A 9 10.47 9.44 3.38
C GLU A 9 10.76 10.35 2.18
N ALA A 10 10.44 9.90 0.97
CA ALA A 10 10.53 10.72 -0.23
C ALA A 10 9.46 11.82 -0.22
N GLU A 11 8.26 11.54 0.28
CA GLU A 11 7.24 12.56 0.52
C GLU A 11 7.70 13.55 1.62
N ALA A 12 8.30 13.05 2.70
CA ALA A 12 8.72 13.87 3.84
C ALA A 12 10.07 14.58 3.67
N GLN A 13 10.86 14.21 2.66
CA GLN A 13 12.22 14.69 2.39
C GLN A 13 13.16 14.55 3.60
N LYS A 14 13.02 13.47 4.38
CA LYS A 14 13.83 13.19 5.58
C LYS A 14 13.79 11.69 5.92
N TYR A 15 14.84 11.22 6.61
CA TYR A 15 14.85 9.91 7.27
C TYR A 15 13.78 9.85 8.37
N LEU A 16 13.08 8.73 8.49
CA LEU A 16 11.85 8.60 9.29
C LEU A 16 11.96 7.65 10.49
N PHE A 17 13.02 6.85 10.55
CA PHE A 17 13.27 5.78 11.50
C PHE A 17 14.61 5.89 12.23
N GLY A 18 15.43 6.92 11.93
CA GLY A 18 16.69 7.19 12.60
C GLY A 18 16.58 7.37 14.14
N PRO A 19 17.70 7.26 14.86
CA PRO A 19 17.72 7.26 16.32
C PRO A 19 17.14 8.55 16.91
N VAL A 20 16.35 8.42 17.97
CA VAL A 20 15.87 9.57 18.74
C VAL A 20 17.05 10.14 19.54
N THR A 21 17.74 11.11 18.97
CA THR A 21 18.83 11.82 19.67
C THR A 21 18.25 12.89 20.59
N VAL A 22 18.35 12.71 21.90
CA VAL A 22 18.12 13.80 22.88
C VAL A 22 19.33 14.73 22.81
N LYS A 23 19.11 16.00 22.44
CA LYS A 23 20.21 16.94 22.24
C LYS A 23 20.69 17.55 23.55
N ALA A 24 22.01 17.71 23.66
CA ALA A 24 22.60 18.68 24.58
C ALA A 24 22.50 20.10 23.99
N PRO A 25 22.38 21.16 24.81
CA PRO A 25 22.41 22.53 24.31
C PRO A 25 23.77 22.86 23.65
N GLY A 26 23.76 23.34 22.40
CA GLY A 26 24.95 23.86 21.72
C GLY A 26 25.63 22.95 20.70
N GLU A 27 25.11 21.74 20.44
CA GLU A 27 25.61 20.90 19.33
C GLU A 27 25.11 21.41 17.98
N ASP A 28 26.04 21.94 17.17
CA ASP A 28 25.84 22.22 15.77
C ASP A 28 25.72 20.89 15.00
N ARG A 29 24.61 20.76 14.27
CA ARG A 29 24.33 19.56 13.50
C ARG A 29 25.30 19.49 12.32
N ASN A 30 26.14 18.46 12.27
CA ASN A 30 26.39 17.83 10.98
C ASN A 30 25.09 17.14 10.57
N TRP A 31 24.18 17.88 9.94
CA TRP A 31 22.94 17.34 9.41
C TRP A 31 23.33 16.44 8.23
N CYS A 32 23.28 15.10 8.39
CA CYS A 32 23.33 14.23 7.22
C CYS A 32 22.15 14.59 6.31
N PRO A 33 22.41 15.17 5.12
CA PRO A 33 21.33 15.51 4.23
C PRO A 33 20.59 14.23 3.83
N PHE A 34 19.29 14.35 3.60
CA PHE A 34 18.52 13.26 3.01
C PHE A 34 19.14 12.92 1.66
N LYS A 35 19.57 11.66 1.51
CA LYS A 35 20.23 11.13 0.32
C LYS A 35 19.40 9.99 -0.24
N PHE A 36 19.77 9.56 -1.45
CA PHE A 36 19.17 8.41 -2.11
C PHE A 36 19.07 7.19 -1.18
N ASN A 37 17.87 6.61 -1.11
CA ASN A 37 17.55 5.45 -0.30
C ASN A 37 16.92 4.38 -1.21
N PRO A 38 17.60 3.25 -1.48
CA PRO A 38 17.08 2.22 -2.37
C PRO A 38 15.83 1.49 -1.83
N LEU A 39 15.54 1.59 -0.53
CA LEU A 39 14.35 0.99 0.06
C LEU A 39 13.06 1.65 -0.47
N HIS A 40 13.14 2.86 -0.99
CA HIS A 40 11.98 3.60 -1.51
C HIS A 40 11.28 2.89 -2.68
N ASP A 41 12.03 2.18 -3.52
CA ASP A 41 11.50 1.46 -4.67
C ASP A 41 10.72 0.22 -4.20
N MET A 42 11.24 -0.46 -3.16
CA MET A 42 10.56 -1.58 -2.52
C MET A 42 9.28 -1.12 -1.84
N GLU A 43 9.29 0.05 -1.19
CA GLU A 43 8.09 0.67 -0.63
C GLU A 43 7.08 1.03 -1.73
N SER A 44 7.51 1.59 -2.86
CA SER A 44 6.64 1.87 -4.01
C SER A 44 5.98 0.61 -4.60
N LEU A 45 6.74 -0.48 -4.71
CA LEU A 45 6.19 -1.78 -5.12
C LEU A 45 5.15 -2.30 -4.13
N TRP A 46 5.41 -2.14 -2.84
CA TRP A 46 4.45 -2.50 -1.80
C TRP A 46 3.19 -1.63 -1.86
N TRP A 47 3.31 -0.30 -2.01
CA TRP A 47 2.16 0.58 -2.19
C TRP A 47 1.30 0.18 -3.38
N THR A 48 1.93 -0.22 -4.48
CA THR A 48 1.24 -0.72 -5.68
C THR A 48 0.46 -2.00 -5.36
N ALA A 49 1.10 -2.99 -4.73
CA ALA A 49 0.46 -4.25 -4.38
C ALA A 49 -0.71 -4.06 -3.39
N THR A 50 -0.50 -3.24 -2.36
CA THR A 50 -1.53 -2.87 -1.38
C THR A 50 -2.71 -2.18 -2.07
N TRP A 51 -2.45 -1.20 -2.94
CA TRP A 51 -3.52 -0.54 -3.68
C TRP A 51 -4.31 -1.54 -4.55
N THR A 52 -3.62 -2.44 -5.26
CA THR A 52 -4.28 -3.47 -6.08
C THR A 52 -5.24 -4.32 -5.26
N LEU A 53 -4.83 -4.80 -4.08
CA LEU A 53 -5.67 -5.65 -3.24
C LEU A 53 -6.83 -4.90 -2.59
N TYR A 54 -6.58 -3.71 -2.04
CA TYR A 54 -7.59 -2.98 -1.26
C TYR A 54 -8.58 -2.20 -2.14
N TYR A 55 -8.19 -1.82 -3.36
CA TYR A 55 -9.09 -1.13 -4.30
C TYR A 55 -10.04 -2.09 -5.01
N HIS A 56 -9.61 -3.32 -5.28
CA HIS A 56 -10.37 -4.28 -6.07
C HIS A 56 -11.11 -5.30 -5.23
N VAL A 57 -11.99 -6.04 -5.89
CA VAL A 57 -12.71 -7.19 -5.35
C VAL A 57 -12.67 -8.35 -6.33
N ASP A 58 -12.99 -9.55 -5.88
CA ASP A 58 -13.18 -10.73 -6.73
C ASP A 58 -14.62 -10.82 -7.26
N GLN A 59 -14.95 -11.90 -7.96
CA GLN A 59 -16.29 -12.10 -8.52
C GLN A 59 -17.37 -12.21 -7.42
N GLU A 60 -17.09 -12.96 -6.35
CA GLU A 60 -18.01 -13.26 -5.26
C GLU A 60 -18.26 -12.05 -4.34
N GLY A 61 -17.21 -11.31 -4.00
CA GLY A 61 -17.24 -10.09 -3.20
C GLY A 61 -17.72 -8.87 -3.99
N SER A 62 -18.86 -8.98 -4.67
CA SER A 62 -19.46 -8.00 -5.60
C SER A 62 -19.31 -6.52 -5.22
N GLN A 63 -19.20 -6.20 -3.92
CA GLN A 63 -18.78 -4.92 -3.37
C GLN A 63 -17.73 -5.12 -2.25
N PRO A 64 -16.81 -4.16 -2.05
CA PRO A 64 -15.88 -4.20 -0.93
C PRO A 64 -16.61 -4.02 0.40
N SER A 65 -16.10 -4.64 1.46
CA SER A 65 -16.63 -4.47 2.82
C SER A 65 -16.44 -3.04 3.32
N SER A 66 -17.24 -2.62 4.32
CA SER A 66 -17.05 -1.33 4.98
C SER A 66 -15.65 -1.17 5.58
N GLU A 67 -15.12 -2.26 6.11
CA GLU A 67 -13.80 -2.38 6.72
C GLU A 67 -12.71 -2.20 5.67
N GLN A 68 -12.83 -2.90 4.52
CA GLN A 68 -11.92 -2.74 3.39
C GLN A 68 -11.91 -1.30 2.86
N ILE A 69 -13.08 -0.67 2.71
CA ILE A 69 -13.20 0.74 2.28
C ILE A 69 -12.51 1.68 3.27
N THR A 70 -12.74 1.47 4.57
CA THR A 70 -12.16 2.29 5.63
C THR A 70 -10.64 2.20 5.58
N GLN A 71 -10.09 0.99 5.54
CA GLN A 71 -8.65 0.78 5.50
C GLN A 71 -8.02 1.30 4.21
N PHE A 72 -8.70 1.15 3.06
CA PHE A 72 -8.25 1.75 1.80
C PHE A 72 -8.10 3.27 1.92
N HIS A 73 -9.06 3.95 2.55
CA HIS A 73 -9.00 5.40 2.72
C HIS A 73 -7.99 5.88 3.77
N GLU A 74 -7.66 5.05 4.75
CA GLU A 74 -6.55 5.31 5.68
C GLU A 74 -5.18 5.21 4.99
N LEU A 75 -5.01 4.19 4.13
CA LEU A 75 -3.77 3.96 3.38
C LEU A 75 -3.59 4.94 2.21
N PHE A 76 -4.69 5.28 1.53
CA PHE A 76 -4.72 6.15 0.35
C PHE A 76 -5.68 7.33 0.56
N PRO A 77 -5.32 8.27 1.45
CA PRO A 77 -6.11 9.48 1.64
C PRO A 77 -6.04 10.31 0.36
N ARG A 78 -7.17 10.45 -0.34
CA ARG A 78 -7.30 11.20 -1.62
C ARG A 78 -6.75 12.64 -1.57
N ARG A 79 -6.52 13.18 -0.37
CA ARG A 79 -5.85 14.46 -0.13
C ARG A 79 -4.70 14.24 0.85
N LEU A 80 -3.47 14.52 0.41
CA LEU A 80 -2.24 14.44 1.21
C LEU A 80 -2.01 15.68 2.10
N ASP A 81 -3.03 16.53 2.27
CA ASP A 81 -2.83 17.90 2.76
C ASP A 81 -2.66 18.01 4.28
N ARG A 82 -2.94 16.96 5.09
CA ARG A 82 -2.85 17.05 6.56
C ARG A 82 -2.40 15.82 7.35
N VAL A 83 -2.47 14.61 6.81
CA VAL A 83 -2.04 13.38 7.52
C VAL A 83 -1.01 12.68 6.65
N SER A 84 0.25 12.65 7.11
CA SER A 84 1.30 11.89 6.43
C SER A 84 0.87 10.43 6.38
N ARG A 85 0.88 9.83 5.17
CA ARG A 85 0.67 8.37 4.98
C ARG A 85 1.62 7.54 5.83
N PHE A 86 2.71 8.14 6.31
CA PHE A 86 3.61 7.55 7.27
C PHE A 86 2.92 7.01 8.53
N HIS A 87 1.84 7.64 9.01
CA HIS A 87 1.11 7.12 10.16
C HIS A 87 0.47 5.77 9.84
N ALA A 88 -0.28 5.69 8.73
CA ALA A 88 -0.88 4.45 8.25
C ALA A 88 0.19 3.41 7.83
N PHE A 89 1.32 3.87 7.30
CA PHE A 89 2.47 3.03 6.99
C PHE A 89 3.13 2.42 8.24
N ARG A 90 2.97 3.00 9.43
CA ARG A 90 3.53 2.43 10.66
C ARG A 90 2.61 1.46 11.37
N THR A 91 1.34 1.40 10.98
CA THR A 91 0.35 0.49 11.54
C THR A 91 0.35 -0.84 10.78
N ALA A 92 0.05 -1.94 11.47
CA ALA A 92 -0.06 -3.23 10.82
C ALA A 92 -1.20 -3.22 9.79
N LEU A 93 -0.99 -3.86 8.64
CA LEU A 93 -2.06 -4.12 7.68
C LEU A 93 -3.00 -5.20 8.23
N ASP A 94 -4.29 -4.90 8.20
CA ASP A 94 -5.34 -5.87 8.46
C ASP A 94 -5.76 -6.49 7.13
N TYR A 95 -5.11 -7.59 6.75
CA TYR A 95 -5.41 -8.27 5.49
C TYR A 95 -6.69 -9.11 5.57
N GLU A 96 -7.27 -9.30 6.75
CA GLU A 96 -8.46 -10.14 6.93
C GLU A 96 -9.73 -9.45 6.41
N VAL A 97 -9.70 -8.11 6.29
CA VAL A 97 -10.80 -7.33 5.70
C VAL A 97 -10.97 -7.56 4.19
N LEU A 98 -9.95 -8.12 3.53
CA LEU A 98 -9.97 -8.41 2.10
C LEU A 98 -10.88 -9.60 1.78
N PRO A 99 -11.38 -9.71 0.53
CA PRO A 99 -12.07 -10.91 0.07
C PRO A 99 -11.26 -12.18 0.35
N ALA A 100 -11.94 -13.28 0.69
CA ALA A 100 -11.28 -14.53 1.09
C ALA A 100 -10.26 -15.02 0.05
N SER A 101 -10.56 -14.84 -1.25
CA SER A 101 -9.64 -15.16 -2.35
C SER A 101 -8.36 -14.33 -2.33
N PHE A 102 -8.40 -13.10 -1.81
CA PHE A 102 -7.27 -12.18 -1.75
C PHE A 102 -6.45 -12.33 -0.46
N GLN A 103 -7.02 -12.90 0.61
CA GLN A 103 -6.37 -12.96 1.92
C GLN A 103 -4.97 -13.58 1.89
N ARG A 104 -4.73 -14.60 1.05
CA ARG A 104 -3.40 -15.21 0.90
C ARG A 104 -2.37 -14.23 0.33
N ALA A 105 -2.76 -13.45 -0.69
CA ALA A 105 -1.93 -12.40 -1.24
C ALA A 105 -1.79 -11.22 -0.26
N GLY A 106 -2.87 -10.87 0.44
CA GLY A 106 -2.89 -9.87 1.50
C GLY A 106 -1.93 -10.18 2.64
N TYR A 107 -1.87 -11.45 3.07
CA TYR A 107 -0.88 -11.90 4.05
C TYR A 107 0.55 -11.70 3.54
N GLY A 108 0.83 -12.02 2.27
CA GLY A 108 2.12 -11.74 1.64
C GLY A 108 2.47 -10.25 1.66
N VAL A 109 1.51 -9.38 1.31
CA VAL A 109 1.68 -7.92 1.36
C VAL A 109 1.90 -7.41 2.78
N ALA A 110 1.28 -8.02 3.79
CA ALA A 110 1.51 -7.72 5.21
C ALA A 110 2.93 -8.15 5.67
N LEU A 111 3.44 -9.29 5.19
CA LEU A 111 4.83 -9.70 5.45
C LEU A 111 5.85 -8.77 4.79
N MET A 112 5.59 -8.39 3.53
CA MET A 112 6.40 -7.40 2.82
C MET A 112 6.42 -6.06 3.58
N HIS A 113 5.27 -5.59 4.07
CA HIS A 113 5.16 -4.39 4.89
C HIS A 113 6.05 -4.44 6.13
N ALA A 114 5.91 -5.50 6.93
CA ALA A 114 6.69 -5.70 8.14
C ALA A 114 8.19 -5.72 7.85
N ALA A 115 8.60 -6.37 6.76
CA ALA A 115 9.99 -6.41 6.31
C ALA A 115 10.51 -5.04 5.89
N ILE A 116 9.71 -4.21 5.20
CA ILE A 116 10.12 -2.85 4.80
C ILE A 116 10.33 -1.99 6.05
N VAL A 117 9.38 -2.02 6.99
CA VAL A 117 9.50 -1.28 8.26
C VAL A 117 10.74 -1.72 9.03
N ALA A 118 11.03 -3.03 9.07
CA ALA A 118 12.24 -3.55 9.70
C ALA A 118 13.51 -3.09 8.98
N ALA A 119 13.51 -3.09 7.64
CA ALA A 119 14.65 -2.67 6.84
C ALA A 119 14.97 -1.18 7.00
N TYR A 120 13.96 -0.31 7.02
CA TYR A 120 14.17 1.11 7.32
C TYR A 120 14.74 1.31 8.71
N LYS A 121 14.15 0.65 9.72
CA LYS A 121 14.66 0.72 11.09
C LYS A 121 16.10 0.25 11.18
N GLU A 122 16.46 -0.87 10.56
CA GLU A 122 17.82 -1.40 10.57
C GLU A 122 18.80 -0.45 9.86
N SER A 123 18.43 0.04 8.68
CA SER A 123 19.31 0.87 7.84
C SER A 123 19.60 2.23 8.47
N GLU A 124 18.59 2.86 9.06
CA GLU A 124 18.69 4.23 9.59
C GLU A 124 19.33 4.31 10.99
N MET A 125 19.76 3.18 11.58
CA MET A 125 20.50 3.20 12.86
C MET A 125 21.92 3.75 12.74
N THR A 126 22.48 3.81 11.53
CA THR A 126 23.83 4.31 11.28
C THR A 126 23.80 5.65 10.54
N GLU A 127 24.88 6.42 10.67
CA GLU A 127 25.06 7.67 9.92
C GLU A 127 26.37 7.59 9.11
N PRO A 128 26.31 7.51 7.76
CA PRO A 128 25.11 7.43 6.92
C PRO A 128 24.36 6.09 7.07
N PRO A 129 23.08 6.02 6.65
CA PRO A 129 22.34 4.77 6.63
C PRO A 129 23.01 3.67 5.78
N ASP A 130 22.98 2.42 6.26
CA ASP A 130 23.47 1.25 5.53
C ASP A 130 22.31 0.37 5.06
N TYR A 131 22.09 0.36 3.75
CA TYR A 131 20.98 -0.36 3.13
C TYR A 131 21.36 -1.75 2.61
N LYS A 132 22.64 -2.15 2.62
CA LYS A 132 23.09 -3.33 1.86
C LYS A 132 22.41 -4.62 2.32
N ASN A 133 22.54 -4.95 3.60
CA ASN A 133 21.94 -6.17 4.16
C ASN A 133 20.40 -6.08 4.25
N PRO A 134 19.81 -4.94 4.68
CA PRO A 134 18.36 -4.76 4.69
C PRO A 134 17.71 -4.95 3.32
N LEU A 135 18.33 -4.43 2.26
CA LEU A 135 17.81 -4.54 0.89
C LEU A 135 17.86 -5.98 0.37
N GLU A 136 18.94 -6.71 0.61
CA GLU A 136 19.06 -8.12 0.22
C GLU A 136 17.99 -9.00 0.88
N LYS A 137 17.76 -8.80 2.18
CA LYS A 137 16.67 -9.47 2.92
C LYS A 137 15.31 -9.12 2.31
N LEU A 138 15.07 -7.86 2.00
CA LEU A 138 13.82 -7.40 1.38
C LEU A 138 13.56 -8.04 0.02
N HIS A 139 14.58 -8.13 -0.84
CA HIS A 139 14.45 -8.80 -2.13
C HIS A 139 14.00 -10.25 -1.97
N SER A 140 14.58 -10.96 -0.99
CA SER A 140 14.19 -12.35 -0.70
C SER A 140 12.73 -12.44 -0.26
N VAL A 141 12.32 -11.61 0.71
CA VAL A 141 10.92 -11.57 1.20
C VAL A 141 9.94 -11.25 0.07
N PHE A 142 10.23 -10.24 -0.76
CA PHE A 142 9.37 -9.86 -1.87
C PHE A 142 9.25 -10.99 -2.89
N THR A 143 10.37 -11.63 -3.24
CA THR A 143 10.39 -12.74 -4.20
C THR A 143 9.53 -13.90 -3.70
N GLU A 144 9.69 -14.29 -2.44
CA GLU A 144 8.91 -15.39 -1.83
C GLU A 144 7.43 -15.06 -1.73
N CYS A 145 7.09 -13.85 -1.26
CA CYS A 145 5.69 -13.43 -1.11
C CYS A 145 4.98 -13.34 -2.47
N LEU A 146 5.63 -12.76 -3.48
CA LEU A 146 5.08 -12.65 -4.83
C LEU A 146 4.95 -14.01 -5.50
N ALA A 147 5.94 -14.91 -5.36
CA ALA A 147 5.87 -16.27 -5.88
C ALA A 147 4.73 -17.07 -5.24
N SER A 148 4.57 -16.96 -3.92
CA SER A 148 3.48 -17.58 -3.17
C SER A 148 2.11 -17.06 -3.62
N ALA A 149 1.95 -15.74 -3.73
CA ALA A 149 0.74 -15.11 -4.23
C ALA A 149 0.42 -15.55 -5.67
N PHE A 150 1.41 -15.56 -6.56
CA PHE A 150 1.22 -16.01 -7.94
C PHE A 150 0.78 -17.48 -8.04
N ALA A 151 1.32 -18.36 -7.19
CA ALA A 151 0.97 -19.77 -7.20
C ALA A 151 -0.51 -20.02 -6.85
N VAL A 152 -1.09 -19.20 -5.97
CA VAL A 152 -2.46 -19.37 -5.47
C VAL A 152 -3.50 -18.54 -6.23
N SER A 153 -3.08 -17.51 -6.96
CA SER A 153 -4.00 -16.54 -7.59
C SER A 153 -4.31 -16.82 -9.06
N LYS A 154 -3.90 -17.97 -9.62
CA LYS A 154 -4.00 -18.26 -11.06
C LYS A 154 -5.41 -18.18 -11.65
N ASN A 155 -6.44 -18.42 -10.84
CA ASN A 155 -7.84 -18.44 -11.29
C ASN A 155 -8.67 -17.31 -10.67
N ILE A 156 -8.01 -16.29 -10.12
CA ILE A 156 -8.67 -15.16 -9.47
C ILE A 156 -8.79 -14.03 -10.48
N GLU A 157 -10.02 -13.66 -10.83
CA GLU A 157 -10.30 -12.46 -11.60
C GLU A 157 -10.48 -11.26 -10.67
N ILE A 158 -9.83 -10.14 -11.03
CA ILE A 158 -9.84 -8.90 -10.26
C ILE A 158 -10.81 -7.91 -10.93
N PHE A 159 -11.72 -7.34 -10.15
CA PHE A 159 -12.71 -6.39 -10.63
C PHE A 159 -12.61 -5.06 -9.88
N SER A 160 -12.70 -3.96 -10.63
CA SER A 160 -12.87 -2.65 -10.02
C SER A 160 -14.34 -2.47 -9.61
N PRO A 161 -14.64 -1.97 -8.38
CA PRO A 161 -16.01 -1.80 -7.91
C PRO A 161 -16.92 -0.98 -8.84
N ASN A 162 -16.35 -0.01 -9.56
CA ASN A 162 -17.08 0.84 -10.51
C ASN A 162 -17.36 0.16 -11.86
N ALA A 163 -16.56 -0.84 -12.27
CA ALA A 163 -16.70 -1.52 -13.55
C ALA A 163 -17.85 -2.55 -13.54
N LYS A 164 -18.14 -3.16 -12.38
CA LYS A 164 -19.26 -4.10 -12.23
C LYS A 164 -20.63 -3.41 -12.32
N ARG A 165 -20.80 -2.20 -11.75
CA ARG A 165 -22.07 -1.45 -11.86
C ARG A 165 -22.49 -1.23 -13.32
N GLN A 166 -21.54 -0.97 -14.21
CA GLN A 166 -21.83 -0.79 -15.64
C GLN A 166 -22.21 -2.08 -16.37
N ARG A 167 -21.93 -3.25 -15.79
CA ARG A 167 -22.22 -4.57 -16.38
C ARG A 167 -23.58 -5.12 -15.94
N GLU A 168 -24.05 -4.70 -14.77
CA GLU A 168 -25.34 -5.10 -14.20
C GLU A 168 -26.50 -4.18 -14.63
N ASP A 169 -26.21 -2.95 -15.07
CA ASP A 169 -27.21 -2.07 -15.68
C ASP A 169 -27.56 -2.57 -17.10
N PRO A 170 -28.83 -2.94 -17.39
CA PRO A 170 -29.22 -3.30 -18.75
C PRO A 170 -29.11 -2.06 -19.66
N PRO A 171 -28.75 -2.24 -20.95
CA PRO A 171 -28.71 -1.14 -21.90
C PRO A 171 -30.05 -0.41 -21.91
N SER A 172 -30.01 0.93 -21.97
CA SER A 172 -31.16 1.82 -21.85
C SER A 172 -32.28 1.59 -22.88
N ASP A 173 -32.06 0.72 -23.86
CA ASP A 173 -32.99 0.39 -24.95
C ASP A 173 -34.15 -0.53 -24.54
N THR A 174 -34.19 -1.06 -23.31
CA THR A 174 -35.35 -1.85 -22.82
C THR A 174 -36.33 -1.07 -21.94
N ARG A 175 -36.24 0.26 -21.88
CA ARG A 175 -37.28 1.07 -21.22
C ARG A 175 -38.48 1.23 -22.15
N ASP A 176 -39.49 0.39 -21.96
CA ASP A 176 -40.80 0.50 -22.59
C ASP A 176 -41.34 1.95 -22.50
N PRO A 177 -41.63 2.63 -23.63
CA PRO A 177 -42.24 3.94 -23.60
C PRO A 177 -43.69 3.79 -23.14
N LYS A 178 -43.97 4.25 -21.92
CA LYS A 178 -45.32 4.43 -21.38
C LYS A 178 -46.23 5.10 -22.42
N GLN A 179 -47.29 4.40 -22.81
CA GLN A 179 -48.34 4.95 -23.66
C GLN A 179 -48.98 6.19 -22.99
N PRO A 180 -49.31 7.24 -23.76
CA PRO A 180 -50.04 8.39 -23.24
C PRO A 180 -51.50 8.01 -22.98
N LYS A 181 -52.02 8.44 -21.82
CA LYS A 181 -53.44 8.28 -21.45
C LYS A 181 -54.29 9.24 -22.30
N VAL A 182 -55.39 8.70 -22.84
CA VAL A 182 -56.50 9.43 -23.47
C VAL A 182 -57.39 10.07 -22.40
#